data_AF-A0A529K7D7-F1
#
_entry.id   AF-A0A529K7D7-F1
#
_cell.length_a   1.000
_cell.length_b   1.000
_cell.length_c   1.000
_cell.angle_alpha   90.00
_cell.angle_beta   90.00
_cell.angle_gamma   90.00
#
_symmetry.space_group_name_H-M   'P 1'
#
loop_
_entity.id
_entity.type
_entity.pdbx_description
1 polymer ?
#
loop_
_entity_poly.entity_id
_entity_poly.type
_entity_poly.pdbx_seq_one_letter_code
_entity_poly.pdbx_strand_id
1 'polypeptide(L)'
;MAKAIMLQGTGSDVGKTVLVAGLCRAARKRGLQVRPFKPQNMSNNAAVADIPGDKLGGEIGRAQWLQAIACGVAPSIHMNPVLLKPQTDIGAQVVVQG
;
A
#
# COMPACT_ATOMS: atom_id res chain seq x y z
N MET A 1 -6.06 15.46 13.60
CA MET A 1 -5.60 15.10 12.24
C MET A 1 -4.23 14.46 12.33
N ALA A 2 -3.96 13.43 11.53
CA ALA A 2 -2.62 12.84 11.43
C ALA A 2 -1.69 13.73 10.58
N LYS A 3 -0.40 13.80 10.94
CA LYS A 3 0.62 14.45 10.09
C LYS A 3 0.86 13.57 8.86
N ALA A 4 0.84 14.16 7.66
CA ALA A 4 1.02 13.44 6.40
C ALA A 4 2.27 13.94 5.66
N ILE A 5 3.02 13.01 5.06
CA ILE A 5 4.18 13.29 4.21
C ILE A 5 3.95 12.54 2.89
N MET A 6 3.99 13.27 1.77
CA MET A 6 3.93 12.68 0.44
C MET A 6 5.35 12.42 -0.07
N LEU A 7 5.61 11.18 -0.49
CA LEU A 7 6.88 10.80 -1.11
C LEU A 7 6.71 10.71 -2.62
N GLN A 8 7.34 11.64 -3.33
CA GLN A 8 7.28 11.76 -4.78
C GLN A 8 8.58 11.27 -5.42
N GLY A 9 8.54 10.95 -6.71
CA GLY A 9 9.72 10.64 -7.52
C GLY A 9 9.48 10.94 -8.98
N THR A 10 10.56 11.11 -9.75
CA THR A 10 10.54 11.62 -11.13
C THR A 10 10.23 10.56 -12.19
N GLY A 11 10.04 9.31 -11.80
CA GLY A 11 9.69 8.21 -12.69
C GLY A 11 9.17 6.99 -11.96
N SER A 12 8.77 5.98 -12.71
CA SER A 12 8.54 4.63 -12.20
C SER A 12 9.86 4.00 -11.76
N ASP A 13 9.80 3.05 -10.82
CA ASP A 13 10.97 2.25 -10.38
C ASP A 13 12.19 2.97 -9.79
N VAL A 14 12.09 4.28 -9.54
CA VAL A 14 13.12 5.07 -8.83
C VAL A 14 13.27 4.75 -7.32
N GLY A 15 12.78 3.60 -6.86
CA GLY A 15 12.95 3.14 -5.47
C GLY A 15 11.94 3.68 -4.44
N LYS A 16 10.90 4.41 -4.87
CA LYS A 16 9.87 5.00 -3.96
C LYS A 16 9.30 3.98 -2.97
N THR A 17 8.93 2.79 -3.44
CA THR A 17 8.33 1.74 -2.62
C THR A 17 9.24 1.33 -1.46
N VAL A 18 10.51 1.07 -1.75
CA VAL A 18 11.49 0.62 -0.76
C VAL A 18 11.84 1.76 0.19
N LEU A 19 11.97 2.99 -0.32
CA LEU A 19 12.23 4.17 0.51
C LEU A 19 11.10 4.42 1.51
N VAL A 20 9.83 4.38 1.06
CA VAL A 20 8.65 4.49 1.93
C VAL A 20 8.70 3.40 3.01
N ALA A 21 8.95 2.14 2.65
CA ALA A 21 9.04 1.05 3.62
C ALA A 21 10.18 1.30 4.64
N GLY A 22 11.35 1.75 4.19
CA GLY A 22 12.47 2.11 5.05
C GLY A 22 12.12 3.23 6.04
N LEU A 23 11.47 4.29 5.56
CA LEU A 23 11.01 5.41 6.39
C LEU A 23 9.93 4.97 7.40
N CYS A 24 8.96 4.16 6.97
CA CYS A 24 7.97 3.55 7.85
C CYS A 24 8.63 2.72 8.96
N ARG A 25 9.60 1.86 8.61
CA ARG A 25 10.33 1.05 9.59
C ARG A 25 11.14 1.93 10.55
N ALA A 26 11.80 2.96 10.03
CA ALA A 26 12.61 3.89 10.81
C ALA A 26 11.76 4.68 11.82
N ALA A 27 10.58 5.16 11.41
CA ALA A 27 9.63 5.85 12.28
C ALA A 27 9.08 4.90 13.36
N ARG A 28 8.67 3.69 12.98
CA ARG A 28 8.17 2.67 13.93
C ARG A 28 9.22 2.27 14.97
N LYS A 29 10.49 2.13 14.58
CA LYS A 29 11.61 1.85 15.50
C LYS A 29 11.87 2.98 16.49
N ARG A 30 11.44 4.20 16.17
CA ARG A 30 11.53 5.39 17.05
C ARG A 30 10.26 5.62 17.89
N GLY A 31 9.38 4.62 17.97
CA GLY A 31 8.15 4.71 18.77
C GLY A 31 7.02 5.50 18.11
N LEU A 32 7.16 5.92 16.86
CA LEU A 32 6.11 6.65 16.16
C LEU A 32 5.04 5.71 15.58
N GLN A 33 3.78 6.15 15.64
CA GLN A 33 2.70 5.53 14.89
C GLN A 33 2.73 6.05 13.45
N VAL A 34 2.99 5.15 12.50
CA VAL A 34 3.08 5.46 11.07
C VAL A 34 2.25 4.44 10.28
N ARG A 35 1.64 4.88 9.19
CA ARG A 35 0.87 4.04 8.26
C ARG A 35 1.21 4.43 6.82
N PRO A 36 1.33 3.46 5.90
CA PRO A 36 1.46 3.80 4.49
C PRO A 36 0.08 4.12 3.92
N PHE A 37 0.08 4.94 2.88
CA PHE A 37 -1.12 5.20 2.10
C PHE A 37 -0.73 5.44 0.64
N LYS A 38 -1.26 4.63 -0.26
CA LYS A 38 -1.19 4.86 -1.70
C LYS A 38 -2.62 4.78 -2.26
N PRO A 39 -3.26 5.92 -2.54
CA PRO A 39 -4.70 5.96 -2.86
C PRO A 39 -5.06 5.06 -4.04
N GLN A 40 -4.17 4.99 -5.04
CA GLN A 40 -4.31 4.09 -6.18
C GLN A 40 -2.97 3.44 -6.50
N ASN A 41 -3.00 2.14 -6.77
CA ASN A 41 -1.87 1.38 -7.29
C ASN A 41 -2.26 0.62 -8.54
N MET A 42 -1.33 0.42 -9.47
CA MET A 42 -1.51 -0.43 -10.65
C MET A 42 -0.49 -1.56 -10.57
N SER A 43 -0.97 -2.79 -10.38
CA SER A 43 -0.12 -3.97 -10.20
C SER A 43 -0.94 -5.25 -10.27
N ASN A 44 -0.48 -6.23 -11.05
CA ASN A 44 -0.99 -7.61 -10.98
C ASN A 44 -0.39 -8.40 -9.80
N ASN A 45 0.66 -7.87 -9.18
CA ASN A 45 1.27 -8.45 -7.99
C ASN A 45 0.53 -7.96 -6.73
N ALA A 46 -0.47 -8.75 -6.33
CA ALA A 46 -1.31 -8.51 -5.15
C ALA A 46 -0.96 -9.46 -3.99
N ALA A 47 -1.46 -9.13 -2.80
CA ALA A 47 -1.41 -9.95 -1.61
C ALA A 47 -2.72 -9.79 -0.83
N VAL A 48 -2.96 -10.70 0.13
CA VAL A 48 -4.12 -10.63 1.03
C VAL A 48 -3.95 -9.49 2.02
N ALA A 49 -5.02 -8.73 2.24
CA ALA A 49 -5.14 -7.70 3.26
C ALA A 49 -6.45 -7.85 4.04
N ASP A 50 -6.46 -7.33 5.26
CA ASP A 50 -7.64 -7.30 6.10
C ASP A 50 -8.66 -6.30 5.55
N ILE A 51 -9.93 -6.70 5.54
CA ILE A 51 -11.09 -5.84 5.39
C ILE A 51 -11.63 -5.57 6.80
N PRO A 52 -11.52 -4.35 7.34
CA PRO A 52 -12.00 -4.07 8.69
C PRO A 52 -13.47 -4.39 8.86
N GLY A 53 -13.79 -5.28 9.80
CA GLY A 53 -15.17 -5.71 10.07
C GLY A 53 -15.63 -6.93 9.27
N ASP A 54 -14.80 -7.47 8.37
CA ASP A 54 -15.08 -8.70 7.63
C ASP A 54 -14.11 -9.82 8.04
N LYS A 55 -14.54 -11.07 7.90
CA LYS A 55 -13.71 -12.27 8.07
C LYS A 55 -13.04 -12.67 6.76
N LEU A 56 -13.54 -12.19 5.63
CA LEU A 56 -12.91 -12.35 4.32
C LEU A 56 -11.72 -11.41 4.17
N GLY A 57 -10.71 -11.86 3.43
CA GLY A 57 -9.59 -11.02 3.02
C GLY A 57 -9.90 -10.27 1.73
N GLY A 58 -9.37 -9.06 1.61
CA GLY A 58 -9.36 -8.28 0.39
C GLY A 58 -8.00 -8.29 -0.29
N GLU A 59 -7.89 -7.59 -1.42
CA GLU A 59 -6.62 -7.46 -2.14
C GLU A 59 -5.89 -6.14 -1.85
N ILE A 60 -4.56 -6.21 -1.80
CA ILE A 60 -3.65 -5.06 -1.73
C ILE A 60 -2.46 -5.26 -2.67
N GLY A 61 -1.91 -4.19 -3.24
CA GLY A 61 -0.64 -4.29 -3.97
C GLY A 61 0.52 -4.74 -3.07
N ARG A 62 1.39 -5.63 -3.58
CA ARG A 62 2.53 -6.17 -2.80
C ARG A 62 3.47 -5.09 -2.24
N ALA A 63 3.58 -3.96 -2.95
CA ALA A 63 4.32 -2.78 -2.49
C ALA A 63 3.74 -2.21 -1.18
N GLN A 64 2.42 -2.03 -1.09
CA GLN A 64 1.75 -1.51 0.10
C GLN A 64 1.70 -2.56 1.21
N TRP A 65 1.56 -3.84 0.86
CA TRP A 65 1.69 -4.95 1.80
C TRP A 65 3.05 -4.93 2.53
N LEU A 66 4.16 -4.77 1.78
CA LEU A 66 5.50 -4.62 2.36
C LEU A 66 5.59 -3.40 3.29
N GLN A 67 5.00 -2.27 2.89
CA GLN A 67 4.99 -1.05 3.70
C GLN A 67 4.19 -1.22 5.00
N ALA A 68 3.09 -1.98 4.98
CA ALA A 68 2.32 -2.31 6.19
C ALA A 68 3.18 -3.09 7.20
N ILE A 69 3.93 -4.08 6.72
CA ILE A 69 4.87 -4.86 7.53
C ILE A 69 6.00 -3.99 8.08
N ALA A 70 6.47 -3.02 7.29
CA ALA A 70 7.47 -2.06 7.74
C ALA A 70 6.94 -1.18 8.89
N CYS A 71 5.66 -0.83 8.87
CA CYS A 71 4.95 -0.18 9.98
C CYS A 71 4.69 -1.12 11.17
N GLY A 72 4.85 -2.43 11.00
CA GLY A 72 4.59 -3.43 12.03
C GLY A 72 3.10 -3.64 12.30
N VAL A 73 2.27 -3.56 11.26
CA VAL A 73 0.82 -3.76 11.34
C VAL A 73 0.35 -4.73 10.27
N ALA A 74 -0.83 -5.30 10.47
CA ALA A 74 -1.49 -6.08 9.44
C ALA A 74 -1.76 -5.20 8.19
N PRO A 75 -1.58 -5.74 6.98
CA PRO A 75 -2.00 -5.08 5.75
C PRO A 75 -3.52 -4.87 5.77
N SER A 76 -3.99 -3.70 5.35
CA SER A 76 -5.42 -3.39 5.22
C SER A 76 -5.70 -2.75 3.88
N ILE A 77 -6.85 -3.07 3.31
CA ILE A 77 -7.36 -2.48 2.05
C ILE A 77 -7.33 -0.95 2.05
N HIS A 78 -7.49 -0.30 3.22
CA HIS A 78 -7.46 1.16 3.32
C HIS A 78 -6.09 1.78 3.05
N MET A 79 -5.01 0.99 3.08
CA MET A 79 -3.67 1.44 2.68
C MET A 79 -3.51 1.53 1.16
N ASN A 80 -4.37 0.84 0.40
CA ASN A 80 -4.45 0.85 -1.05
C ASN A 80 -5.90 0.66 -1.53
N PRO A 81 -6.78 1.66 -1.34
CA PRO A 81 -8.21 1.47 -1.52
C PRO A 81 -8.65 1.23 -2.98
N VAL A 82 -7.80 1.62 -3.95
CA VAL A 82 -8.01 1.31 -5.38
C VAL A 82 -6.81 0.55 -5.94
N LEU A 83 -7.04 -0.69 -6.37
CA LEU A 83 -6.04 -1.51 -7.05
C LEU A 83 -6.48 -1.76 -8.50
N LEU A 84 -5.67 -1.29 -9.44
CA LEU A 84 -5.84 -1.56 -10.87
C LEU A 84 -4.99 -2.76 -11.25
N LYS A 85 -5.61 -3.79 -11.82
CA LYS A 85 -4.96 -5.02 -12.30
C LYS A 85 -5.03 -5.05 -13.83
N PRO A 86 -3.99 -4.55 -14.54
CA PRO A 86 -4.00 -4.48 -16.00
C PRO A 86 -4.19 -5.88 -16.61
N GLN A 87 -5.15 -5.99 -17.52
CA GLN A 87 -5.49 -7.21 -18.25
C GLN A 87 -5.09 -7.13 -19.72
N THR A 88 -5.13 -5.92 -20.29
CA THR A 88 -4.73 -5.60 -21.67
C THR A 88 -4.09 -4.22 -21.71
N ASP A 89 -3.62 -3.80 -22.88
CA ASP A 89 -2.99 -2.48 -23.06
C ASP A 89 -3.94 -1.30 -22.79
N ILE A 90 -5.26 -1.52 -22.94
CA ILE A 90 -6.30 -0.49 -22.76
C ILE A 90 -7.29 -0.85 -21.63
N GLY A 91 -7.10 -1.97 -20.95
CA GLY A 91 -8.07 -2.53 -20.01
C GLY A 91 -7.43 -2.97 -18.69
N ALA A 92 -8.10 -2.65 -17.59
CA ALA A 92 -7.72 -3.11 -16.26
C ALA A 92 -8.97 -3.52 -15.47
N GLN A 93 -8.83 -4.57 -14.66
CA GLN A 93 -9.79 -4.83 -13.60
C GLN A 93 -9.59 -3.77 -12.51
N VAL A 94 -10.70 -3.24 -12.00
CA VAL A 94 -10.71 -2.27 -10.90
C VAL A 94 -11.21 -2.95 -9.64
N VAL A 95 -10.36 -2.98 -8.61
CA VAL A 95 -10.71 -3.48 -7.27
C VAL A 95 -10.83 -2.28 -6.34
N VAL A 96 -11.98 -2.13 -5.69
CA VAL A 96 -12.31 -1.00 -4.80
C VAL A 96 -12.62 -1.54 -3.42
N GLN A 97 -11.83 -1.13 -2.43
CA GLN A 97 -11.96 -1.56 -1.02
C GLN A 97 -11.90 -3.08 -0.84
N GLY A 98 -10.96 -3.74 -1.51
CA GLY A 98 -10.69 -5.17 -1.32
C GLY A 98 -11.30 -6.05 -2.38
#